data_AF-A0A2P4Y1S6-F1
#
_entry.id   AF-A0A2P4Y1S6-F1
#
_cell.length_a   1.000
_cell.length_b   1.000
_cell.length_c   1.000
_cell.angle_alpha   90.00
_cell.angle_beta   90.00
_cell.angle_gamma   90.00
#
_symmetry.space_group_name_H-M   'P 1'
#
loop_
_entity.id
_entity.type
_entity.pdbx_description
1 polymer ?
#
loop_
_entity_poly.entity_id
_entity_poly.type
_entity_poly.pdbx_seq_one_letter_code
_entity_poly.pdbx_strand_id
1 'polypeptide(L)'
;MLVAVVCPIILLVYSYTAFDLDRALARLYLKVYFPGSFQRQARMQADPIVTTLFRFSFDSLRTLTWSNLMIRLTMNISFSYRLSRLVEVIHQRRKKVRTTSSKLAQIRSQRPVSRWMGALFAGASIFVLVYTSKCISDSQSDCAAYPACVAFAYRWDNKGVCPCLALVDVDRAPKTYAEWTYPLDVTATVKALAISGDLQVLQITNRQMKVWPDELQRCTNLQYLSLYYTNVEIVPDWFKVYHKLEFLDLQGKFGGTNIVRMPSDAFSKMGSLTFLHLGYLQLLPTLPSFQGLSNIKSISLALLYSLTSLPDLEPLGKLQRLELVALNSLQELPEVASNRHLTHVVVWQAQLCCNGFIGECNTSHPMCNGMSESDCFPISDRLSTESQAVLAAQPGVCDRHAPFIPTAVAPLKSQIDPCGGVLYRQCRDTLIPTKPVGICLNSFFQVIACTSTDLSAIYGRQQEIFYGVGRQCNPEEEAWLGCV
;
A
#
# COMPACT_ATOMS: atom_id res chain seq x y z
N MET A 1 13.54 -30.20 -10.97
CA MET A 1 12.35 -31.08 -10.94
C MET A 1 11.47 -30.80 -9.72
N LEU A 2 11.98 -30.88 -8.49
CA LEU A 2 11.25 -30.40 -7.30
C LEU A 2 10.97 -28.89 -7.38
N VAL A 3 11.99 -28.10 -7.73
CA VAL A 3 11.92 -26.64 -7.65
C VAL A 3 10.84 -25.99 -8.55
N ALA A 4 10.61 -26.48 -9.77
CA ALA A 4 9.70 -25.81 -10.70
C ALA A 4 8.20 -26.00 -10.37
N VAL A 5 7.84 -27.09 -9.70
CA VAL A 5 6.43 -27.43 -9.36
C VAL A 5 6.21 -27.37 -7.85
N VAL A 6 7.15 -27.91 -7.07
CA VAL A 6 7.05 -27.96 -5.60
C VAL A 6 7.39 -26.62 -4.96
N CYS A 7 8.34 -25.81 -5.46
CA CYS A 7 8.56 -24.49 -4.85
C CYS A 7 7.35 -23.56 -4.98
N PRO A 8 6.64 -23.47 -6.12
CA PRO A 8 5.38 -22.74 -6.16
C PRO A 8 4.36 -23.21 -5.13
N ILE A 9 4.20 -24.52 -4.95
CA ILE A 9 3.29 -25.08 -3.96
C ILE A 9 3.76 -24.74 -2.55
N ILE A 10 5.04 -24.91 -2.22
CA ILE A 10 5.62 -24.55 -0.92
C ILE A 10 5.45 -23.05 -0.65
N LEU A 11 5.72 -22.19 -1.63
CA LEU A 11 5.56 -20.75 -1.50
C LEU A 11 4.09 -20.35 -1.30
N LEU A 12 3.15 -21.01 -1.99
CA LEU A 12 1.72 -20.78 -1.78
C LEU A 12 1.27 -21.28 -0.40
N VAL A 13 1.74 -22.44 0.05
CA VAL A 13 1.43 -22.97 1.39
C VAL A 13 2.04 -22.08 2.48
N TYR A 14 3.30 -21.67 2.32
CA TYR A 14 3.96 -20.72 3.21
C TYR A 14 3.20 -19.38 3.22
N SER A 15 2.89 -18.83 2.06
CA SER A 15 2.12 -17.60 1.94
C SER A 15 0.74 -17.72 2.60
N TYR A 16 0.06 -18.86 2.43
CA TYR A 16 -1.25 -19.11 3.04
C TYR A 16 -1.19 -19.25 4.56
N THR A 17 -0.08 -19.78 5.10
CA THR A 17 0.11 -20.02 6.53
C THR A 17 0.76 -18.85 7.27
N ALA A 18 1.60 -18.07 6.59
CA ALA A 18 2.33 -16.93 7.15
C ALA A 18 1.60 -15.60 6.93
N PHE A 19 0.79 -15.46 5.88
CA PHE A 19 -0.06 -14.27 5.71
C PHE A 19 -1.23 -14.34 6.68
N ASP A 20 -1.05 -13.71 7.83
CA ASP A 20 -2.09 -13.56 8.84
C ASP A 20 -2.83 -12.23 8.64
N LEU A 21 -4.08 -12.34 8.21
CA LEU A 21 -5.05 -11.26 8.23
C LEU A 21 -6.25 -11.81 8.99
N ASP A 22 -6.55 -11.22 10.15
CA ASP A 22 -7.70 -11.63 10.96
C ASP A 22 -9.00 -11.32 10.19
N ARG A 23 -9.51 -12.34 9.49
CA ARG A 23 -10.73 -12.24 8.68
C ARG A 23 -11.96 -12.04 9.56
N ALA A 24 -11.95 -12.51 10.80
CA ALA A 24 -13.06 -12.34 11.73
C ALA A 24 -13.12 -10.87 12.18
N LEU A 25 -11.98 -10.30 12.56
CA LEU A 25 -11.84 -8.87 12.86
C LEU A 25 -12.22 -7.99 11.65
N ALA A 26 -11.73 -8.32 10.45
CA ALA A 26 -12.06 -7.56 9.25
C ALA A 26 -13.56 -7.55 8.96
N ARG A 27 -14.25 -8.69 9.12
CA ARG A 27 -15.72 -8.78 8.99
C ARG A 27 -16.45 -8.00 10.08
N LEU A 28 -15.93 -8.00 11.31
CA LEU A 28 -16.48 -7.20 12.39
C LEU A 28 -16.41 -5.72 12.03
N TYR A 29 -15.25 -5.24 11.56
CA TYR A 29 -15.07 -3.84 11.20
C TYR A 29 -15.96 -3.38 10.04
N LEU A 30 -16.25 -4.26 9.07
CA LEU A 30 -17.22 -3.96 8.00
C LEU A 30 -18.65 -3.74 8.54
N LYS A 31 -19.00 -4.32 9.70
CA LYS A 31 -20.30 -4.16 10.36
C LYS A 31 -20.32 -2.96 11.31
N VAL A 32 -19.23 -2.74 12.03
CA VAL A 32 -19.14 -1.72 13.09
C VAL A 32 -18.87 -0.33 12.51
N TYR A 33 -17.96 -0.22 11.54
CA TYR A 33 -17.51 1.07 11.03
C TYR A 33 -18.19 1.42 9.69
N PHE A 34 -18.40 2.72 9.48
CA PHE A 34 -19.03 3.23 8.27
C PHE A 34 -18.13 3.04 7.02
N PRO A 35 -18.70 2.94 5.80
CA PRO A 35 -17.91 2.82 4.57
C PRO A 35 -16.90 3.95 4.40
N GLY A 36 -15.67 3.63 4.01
CA GLY A 36 -14.58 4.62 3.85
C GLY A 36 -13.78 4.92 5.13
N SER A 37 -14.23 4.42 6.30
CA SER A 37 -13.46 4.52 7.54
C SER A 37 -12.07 3.85 7.43
N PHE A 38 -11.10 4.42 8.13
CA PHE A 38 -9.72 3.92 8.19
C PHE A 38 -9.64 2.46 8.62
N GLN A 39 -10.44 2.09 9.64
CA GLN A 39 -10.49 0.75 10.19
C GLN A 39 -10.90 -0.28 9.13
N ARG A 40 -11.75 0.07 8.16
CA ARG A 40 -12.17 -0.86 7.08
C ARG A 40 -11.10 -1.11 6.02
N GLN A 41 -10.02 -0.34 6.01
CA GLN A 41 -8.96 -0.52 5.02
C GLN A 41 -8.07 -1.72 5.41
N ALA A 42 -8.24 -2.84 4.69
CA ALA A 42 -7.49 -4.08 4.95
C ALA A 42 -5.95 -3.88 4.98
N ARG A 43 -5.43 -2.98 4.12
CA ARG A 43 -4.00 -2.63 4.07
C ARG A 43 -3.47 -2.04 5.38
N MET A 44 -4.34 -1.38 6.16
CA MET A 44 -3.95 -0.73 7.41
C MET A 44 -3.93 -1.73 8.57
N GLN A 45 -4.58 -2.88 8.41
CA GLN A 45 -4.63 -3.97 9.40
C GLN A 45 -3.47 -4.95 9.22
N ALA A 46 -3.19 -5.36 7.98
CA ALA A 46 -2.17 -6.36 7.68
C ALA A 46 -0.76 -5.87 8.07
N ASP A 47 0.12 -6.76 8.52
CA ASP A 47 1.52 -6.42 8.75
C ASP A 47 2.19 -5.99 7.41
N PRO A 48 2.88 -4.83 7.38
CA PRO A 48 3.43 -4.28 6.14
C PRO A 48 4.63 -5.08 5.63
N ILE A 49 5.40 -5.73 6.52
CA ILE A 49 6.52 -6.61 6.19
C ILE A 49 5.98 -7.89 5.57
N VAL A 50 5.00 -8.53 6.22
CA VAL A 50 4.39 -9.77 5.73
C VAL A 50 3.72 -9.54 4.38
N THR A 51 3.01 -8.42 4.21
CA THR A 51 2.35 -8.06 2.94
C THR A 51 3.37 -7.83 1.82
N THR A 52 4.48 -7.14 2.13
CA THR A 52 5.58 -6.91 1.19
C THR A 52 6.24 -8.22 0.77
N LEU A 53 6.56 -9.10 1.70
CA LEU A 53 7.16 -10.41 1.43
C LEU A 53 6.21 -11.32 0.64
N PHE A 54 4.92 -11.28 0.96
CA PHE A 54 3.89 -11.97 0.20
C PHE A 54 3.86 -11.47 -1.25
N ARG A 55 3.89 -10.16 -1.47
CA ARG A 55 3.90 -9.58 -2.82
C ARG A 55 5.10 -10.06 -3.64
N PHE A 56 6.32 -10.00 -3.10
CA PHE A 56 7.50 -10.53 -3.80
C PHE A 56 7.39 -12.02 -4.11
N SER A 57 6.94 -12.81 -3.14
CA SER A 57 6.74 -14.24 -3.31
C SER A 57 5.74 -14.51 -4.43
N PHE A 58 4.59 -13.83 -4.40
CA PHE A 58 3.53 -13.99 -5.39
C PHE A 58 3.95 -13.53 -6.78
N ASP A 59 4.65 -12.40 -6.90
CA ASP A 59 5.16 -11.90 -8.18
C ASP A 59 6.21 -12.85 -8.78
N SER A 60 7.00 -13.55 -7.96
CA SER A 60 7.90 -14.60 -8.45
C SER A 60 7.14 -15.80 -9.04
N LEU A 61 5.91 -16.06 -8.58
CA LEU A 61 5.06 -17.13 -9.10
C LEU A 61 4.34 -16.73 -10.38
N ARG A 62 4.09 -15.44 -10.59
CA ARG A 62 3.41 -14.94 -11.78
C ARG A 62 4.31 -14.98 -13.01
N THR A 63 3.77 -15.45 -14.13
CA THR A 63 4.40 -15.30 -15.45
C THR A 63 4.06 -13.93 -16.01
N LEU A 64 4.82 -12.93 -15.58
CA LEU A 64 4.60 -11.53 -15.99
C LEU A 64 5.16 -11.22 -17.38
N THR A 65 6.12 -12.02 -17.86
CA THR A 65 6.75 -11.82 -19.16
C THR A 65 6.56 -13.02 -20.08
N TRP A 66 6.50 -12.73 -21.38
CA TRP A 66 6.42 -13.75 -22.43
C TRP A 66 7.62 -14.70 -22.40
N SER A 67 8.82 -14.17 -22.11
CA SER A 67 10.02 -14.99 -21.96
C SER A 67 9.90 -15.98 -20.80
N ASN A 68 9.43 -15.53 -19.63
CA ASN A 68 9.22 -16.42 -18.48
C ASN A 68 8.15 -17.47 -18.77
N LEU A 69 7.07 -17.09 -19.47
CA LEU A 69 6.04 -18.03 -19.92
C LEU A 69 6.65 -19.11 -20.81
N MET A 70 7.42 -18.71 -21.83
CA MET A 70 8.06 -19.64 -22.76
C MET A 70 9.07 -20.57 -22.09
N ILE A 71 9.87 -20.06 -21.16
CA ILE A 71 10.81 -20.86 -20.37
C ILE A 71 10.05 -21.92 -19.57
N ARG A 72 8.99 -21.53 -18.84
CA ARG A 72 8.21 -22.45 -18.02
C ARG A 72 7.47 -23.48 -18.88
N LEU A 73 6.89 -23.06 -20.01
CA LEU A 73 6.20 -23.96 -20.94
C LEU A 73 7.19 -25.00 -21.51
N THR A 74 8.36 -24.55 -21.96
CA THR A 74 9.40 -25.42 -22.52
C THR A 74 9.93 -26.40 -21.48
N MET A 75 10.17 -25.94 -20.25
CA MET A 75 10.56 -26.81 -19.13
C MET A 75 9.50 -27.87 -18.83
N ASN A 76 8.22 -27.49 -18.77
CA ASN A 76 7.12 -28.41 -18.48
C ASN A 76 6.89 -29.42 -19.61
N ILE A 77 6.95 -29.00 -20.87
CA ILE A 77 6.83 -29.91 -22.03
C ILE A 77 7.98 -30.91 -22.05
N SER A 78 9.22 -30.43 -21.86
CA SER A 78 10.41 -31.30 -21.79
C SER A 78 10.31 -32.31 -20.66
N PHE A 79 9.78 -31.88 -19.50
CA PHE A 79 9.52 -32.75 -18.36
C PHE A 79 8.49 -33.84 -18.68
N SER A 80 7.31 -33.46 -19.20
CA SER A 80 6.25 -34.40 -19.57
C SER A 80 6.74 -35.44 -20.57
N TYR A 81 7.52 -35.00 -21.57
CA TYR A 81 8.15 -35.91 -22.52
C TYR A 81 9.10 -36.92 -21.84
N ARG A 82 10.02 -36.44 -20.98
CA ARG A 82 10.97 -37.31 -20.26
C ARG A 82 10.26 -38.28 -19.32
N LEU A 83 9.22 -37.83 -18.61
CA LEU A 83 8.46 -38.68 -17.69
C LEU A 83 7.72 -39.79 -18.44
N SER A 84 7.04 -39.45 -19.54
CA SER A 84 6.37 -40.44 -20.39
C SER A 84 7.34 -41.50 -20.90
N ARG A 85 8.54 -41.10 -21.34
CA ARG A 85 9.59 -42.04 -21.76
C ARG A 85 10.08 -42.92 -20.63
N LEU A 86 10.20 -42.38 -19.41
CA LEU A 86 10.63 -43.14 -18.24
C LEU A 86 9.56 -44.17 -17.81
N VAL A 87 8.29 -43.77 -17.80
CA VAL A 87 7.15 -44.67 -17.54
C VAL A 87 7.06 -45.77 -18.59
N GLU A 88 7.23 -45.42 -19.87
CA GLU A 88 7.25 -46.38 -20.98
C GLU A 88 8.34 -47.45 -20.77
N VAL A 89 9.55 -47.03 -20.38
CA VAL A 89 10.67 -47.95 -20.08
C VAL A 89 10.38 -48.80 -18.84
N ILE A 90 9.82 -48.24 -17.76
CA ILE A 90 9.44 -49.00 -16.57
C ILE A 90 8.36 -50.05 -16.92
N HIS A 91 7.34 -49.66 -17.69
CA HIS A 91 6.25 -50.56 -18.09
C HIS A 91 6.78 -51.70 -18.97
N GLN A 92 7.66 -51.39 -19.92
CA GLN A 92 8.33 -52.40 -20.76
C GLN A 92 9.23 -53.34 -19.94
N ARG A 93 10.00 -52.83 -18.96
CA ARG A 93 10.79 -53.67 -18.04
C ARG A 93 9.90 -54.58 -17.19
N ARG A 94 8.78 -54.07 -16.66
CA ARG A 94 7.80 -54.87 -15.88
C ARG A 94 7.13 -55.95 -16.73
N LYS A 95 6.78 -55.67 -18.00
CA LYS A 95 6.30 -56.70 -18.94
C LYS A 95 7.35 -57.78 -19.20
N LYS A 96 8.63 -57.41 -19.32
CA LYS A 96 9.75 -58.33 -19.57
C LYS A 96 10.03 -59.30 -18.42
N VAL A 97 9.79 -58.90 -17.17
CA VAL A 97 9.90 -59.80 -15.99
C VAL A 97 8.79 -60.86 -15.97
N ARG A 98 7.67 -60.64 -16.68
CA ARG A 98 6.54 -61.58 -16.79
C ARG A 98 6.62 -62.54 -17.98
N THR A 99 7.48 -62.30 -18.97
CA THR A 99 7.60 -63.17 -20.16
C THR A 99 9.05 -63.60 -20.39
N THR A 100 9.37 -64.82 -19.99
CA THR A 100 10.58 -65.56 -20.39
C THR A 100 10.48 -65.92 -21.88
N SER A 101 10.87 -65.00 -22.76
CA SER A 101 11.09 -65.35 -24.17
C SER A 101 12.18 -64.50 -24.80
N SER A 102 13.18 -65.19 -25.32
CA SER A 102 14.47 -64.71 -25.84
C SER A 102 14.40 -64.01 -27.21
N LYS A 103 13.21 -63.71 -27.75
CA LYS A 103 13.05 -63.29 -29.16
C LYS A 103 12.75 -61.81 -29.43
N LEU A 104 12.95 -60.89 -28.49
CA LEU A 104 12.90 -59.44 -28.77
C LEU A 104 14.08 -58.68 -28.16
N ALA A 105 15.30 -59.08 -28.49
CA ALA A 105 16.55 -58.40 -28.13
C ALA A 105 16.79 -57.09 -28.92
N GLN A 106 15.81 -56.58 -29.66
CA GLN A 106 15.93 -55.36 -30.45
C GLN A 106 15.22 -54.18 -29.77
N ILE A 107 15.51 -53.99 -28.48
CA ILE A 107 15.17 -52.75 -27.79
C ILE A 107 16.29 -51.77 -28.12
N ARG A 108 15.94 -50.71 -28.85
CA ARG A 108 16.79 -49.54 -29.17
C ARG A 108 17.64 -49.21 -27.95
N SER A 109 18.93 -49.53 -28.00
CA SER A 109 19.84 -49.30 -26.88
C SER A 109 19.77 -47.82 -26.52
N GLN A 110 19.37 -47.51 -25.29
CA GLN A 110 19.54 -46.16 -24.79
C GLN A 110 21.04 -45.90 -24.82
N ARG A 111 21.49 -45.04 -25.75
CA ARG A 111 22.89 -44.64 -25.80
C ARG A 111 23.23 -44.05 -24.42
N PRO A 112 24.19 -44.64 -23.68
CA PRO A 112 24.58 -44.09 -22.40
C PRO A 112 25.03 -42.64 -22.62
N VAL A 113 24.53 -41.74 -21.78
CA VAL A 113 24.99 -40.36 -21.78
C VAL A 113 26.49 -40.39 -21.48
N SER A 114 27.30 -39.73 -22.31
CA SER A 114 28.75 -39.66 -22.12
C SER A 114 29.07 -39.21 -20.70
N ARG A 115 30.00 -39.90 -20.03
CA ARG A 115 30.42 -39.57 -18.64
C ARG A 115 30.83 -38.11 -18.49
N TRP A 116 31.45 -37.54 -19.53
CA TRP A 116 31.81 -36.12 -19.60
C TRP A 116 30.60 -35.19 -19.58
N MET A 117 29.53 -35.55 -20.29
CA MET A 117 28.29 -34.79 -20.28
C MET A 117 27.63 -34.82 -18.90
N GLY A 118 27.64 -36.00 -18.23
CA GLY A 118 27.18 -36.14 -16.85
C GLY A 118 28.00 -35.31 -15.86
N ALA A 119 29.32 -35.32 -15.99
CA ALA A 119 30.23 -34.52 -15.16
C ALA A 119 30.00 -33.01 -15.33
N LEU A 120 29.76 -32.54 -16.57
CA LEU A 120 29.38 -31.14 -16.84
C LEU A 120 28.10 -30.73 -16.11
N PHE A 121 27.05 -31.55 -16.16
CA PHE A 121 25.79 -31.25 -15.44
C PHE A 121 25.97 -31.25 -13.92
N ALA A 122 26.77 -32.17 -13.38
CA ALA A 122 27.08 -32.21 -11.96
C ALA A 122 27.87 -30.96 -11.53
N GLY A 123 28.91 -30.59 -12.30
CA GLY A 123 29.71 -29.39 -12.06
C GLY A 123 28.87 -28.12 -12.13
N ALA A 124 28.00 -27.98 -13.15
CA ALA A 124 27.09 -26.85 -13.26
C ALA A 124 26.11 -26.77 -12.07
N SER A 125 25.62 -27.93 -11.59
CA SER A 125 24.73 -27.97 -10.42
C SER A 125 25.43 -27.52 -9.14
N ILE A 126 26.66 -27.99 -8.91
CA ILE A 126 27.49 -27.56 -7.77
C ILE A 126 27.79 -26.06 -7.87
N PHE A 127 28.17 -25.57 -9.05
CA PHE A 127 28.43 -24.14 -9.27
C PHE A 127 27.20 -23.29 -8.93
N VAL A 128 26.01 -23.66 -9.41
CA VAL A 128 24.76 -22.93 -9.10
C VAL A 128 24.47 -22.92 -7.61
N LEU A 129 24.69 -24.03 -6.90
CA LEU A 129 24.49 -24.10 -5.45
C LEU A 129 25.47 -23.18 -4.71
N VAL A 130 26.75 -23.23 -5.05
CA VAL A 130 27.79 -22.36 -4.46
C VAL A 130 27.50 -20.89 -4.75
N TYR A 131 27.21 -20.57 -6.03
CA TYR A 131 26.86 -19.22 -6.46
C TYR A 131 25.66 -18.69 -5.68
N THR A 132 24.57 -19.46 -5.60
CA THR A 132 23.36 -19.05 -4.89
C THR A 132 23.62 -18.87 -3.39
N SER A 133 24.34 -19.80 -2.77
CA SER A 133 24.71 -19.70 -1.35
C SER A 133 25.56 -18.45 -1.08
N LYS A 134 26.47 -18.11 -2.00
CA LYS A 134 27.33 -16.94 -1.87
C LYS A 134 26.55 -15.64 -2.04
N CYS A 135 25.65 -15.56 -3.03
CA CYS A 135 24.72 -14.44 -3.19
C CYS A 135 23.86 -14.21 -1.94
N ILE A 136 23.32 -15.28 -1.35
CA ILE A 136 22.49 -15.17 -0.13
C ILE A 136 23.34 -14.65 1.04
N SER A 137 24.48 -15.28 1.29
CA SER A 137 25.36 -14.92 2.41
C SER A 137 25.86 -13.49 2.32
N ASP A 138 26.32 -13.05 1.13
CA ASP A 138 26.89 -11.72 0.95
C ASP A 138 25.82 -10.64 1.08
N SER A 139 24.68 -10.79 0.38
CA SER A 139 23.57 -9.83 0.47
C SER A 139 23.02 -9.70 1.90
N GLN A 140 22.91 -10.80 2.65
CA GLN A 140 22.46 -10.75 4.05
C GLN A 140 23.48 -10.07 4.97
N SER A 141 24.77 -10.37 4.78
CA SER A 141 25.85 -9.75 5.55
C SER A 141 25.90 -8.25 5.30
N ASP A 142 25.82 -7.81 4.04
CA ASP A 142 25.86 -6.39 3.67
C ASP A 142 24.66 -5.60 4.21
N CYS A 143 23.51 -6.27 4.39
CA CYS A 143 22.28 -5.66 4.89
C CYS A 143 22.05 -5.85 6.40
N ALA A 144 22.90 -6.59 7.12
CA ALA A 144 22.68 -6.94 8.52
C ALA A 144 22.54 -5.72 9.46
N ALA A 145 23.16 -4.59 9.10
CA ALA A 145 23.07 -3.33 9.84
C ALA A 145 21.70 -2.62 9.69
N TYR A 146 20.86 -3.05 8.74
CA TYR A 146 19.63 -2.37 8.37
C TYR A 146 18.41 -3.29 8.53
N PRO A 147 17.84 -3.41 9.75
CA PRO A 147 16.68 -4.27 9.99
C PRO A 147 15.42 -3.83 9.22
N ALA A 148 15.35 -2.55 8.84
CA ALA A 148 14.27 -2.02 8.00
C ALA A 148 14.33 -2.55 6.55
N CYS A 149 15.46 -3.12 6.11
CA CYS A 149 15.54 -3.78 4.82
C CYS A 149 15.03 -5.22 4.93
N VAL A 150 13.80 -5.45 4.49
CA VAL A 150 13.09 -6.73 4.70
C VAL A 150 13.19 -7.69 3.52
N ALA A 151 13.63 -7.21 2.36
CA ALA A 151 13.86 -8.04 1.17
C ALA A 151 15.12 -7.59 0.42
N PHE A 152 15.83 -8.54 -0.20
CA PHE A 152 17.15 -8.34 -0.78
C PHE A 152 17.22 -8.78 -2.24
N ALA A 153 17.97 -8.04 -3.05
CA ALA A 153 18.38 -8.48 -4.37
C ALA A 153 19.63 -9.36 -4.18
N TYR A 154 19.44 -10.68 -4.28
CA TYR A 154 20.52 -11.64 -4.11
C TYR A 154 21.51 -11.55 -5.28
N ARG A 155 22.70 -11.03 -5.01
CA ARG A 155 23.81 -10.93 -5.96
C ARG A 155 25.14 -11.15 -5.25
N TRP A 156 26.11 -11.68 -5.98
CA TRP A 156 27.47 -11.90 -5.49
C TRP A 156 28.27 -10.61 -5.63
N ASP A 157 28.99 -10.22 -4.56
CA ASP A 157 29.91 -9.09 -4.48
C ASP A 157 29.23 -7.73 -4.68
N ASN A 158 28.55 -7.27 -3.63
CA ASN A 158 27.90 -5.97 -3.62
C ASN A 158 28.85 -4.81 -3.28
N LYS A 159 30.15 -5.07 -3.14
CA LYS A 159 31.15 -4.08 -2.72
C LYS A 159 30.77 -3.38 -1.40
N GLY A 160 30.15 -4.12 -0.48
CA GLY A 160 29.69 -3.60 0.83
C GLY A 160 28.42 -2.73 0.78
N VAL A 161 27.72 -2.65 -0.36
CA VAL A 161 26.45 -1.92 -0.48
C VAL A 161 25.28 -2.88 -0.27
N CYS A 162 24.40 -2.63 0.70
CA CYS A 162 23.21 -3.44 0.91
C CYS A 162 22.27 -3.39 -0.32
N PRO A 163 22.02 -4.52 -1.02
CA PRO A 163 21.15 -4.59 -2.19
C PRO A 163 19.68 -4.65 -1.79
N CYS A 164 19.16 -3.60 -1.17
CA CYS A 164 17.81 -3.62 -0.61
C CYS A 164 16.71 -3.52 -1.68
N LEU A 165 15.78 -4.47 -1.68
CA LEU A 165 14.58 -4.44 -2.53
C LEU A 165 13.39 -3.77 -1.85
N ALA A 166 13.27 -3.92 -0.53
CA ALA A 166 12.19 -3.31 0.23
C ALA A 166 12.66 -2.75 1.57
N LEU A 167 12.45 -1.44 1.72
CA LEU A 167 12.64 -0.72 2.97
C LEU A 167 11.27 -0.51 3.60
N VAL A 168 11.05 -1.13 4.76
CA VAL A 168 9.82 -1.03 5.55
C VAL A 168 10.20 -0.62 6.97
N ASP A 169 10.04 0.66 7.30
CA ASP A 169 10.21 1.21 8.65
C ASP A 169 8.91 1.88 9.09
N VAL A 170 8.04 1.08 9.72
CA VAL A 170 6.67 1.45 10.05
C VAL A 170 6.48 1.35 11.56
N ASP A 171 6.33 2.51 12.20
CA ASP A 171 5.82 2.59 13.57
C ASP A 171 4.36 3.02 13.53
N ARG A 172 3.45 2.13 13.94
CA ARG A 172 2.00 2.36 13.86
C ARG A 172 1.42 3.05 15.08
N ALA A 173 2.16 3.11 16.18
CA ALA A 173 1.64 3.59 17.46
C ALA A 173 2.76 4.20 18.32
N PRO A 174 3.25 5.40 17.94
CA PRO A 174 4.13 6.17 18.81
C PRO A 174 3.51 6.30 20.19
N LYS A 175 4.30 6.14 21.25
CA LYS A 175 3.79 5.99 22.61
C LYS A 175 3.80 7.29 23.38
N THR A 176 4.76 8.17 23.09
CA THR A 176 4.99 9.39 23.86
C THR A 176 4.87 10.64 22.99
N TYR A 177 4.58 11.78 23.62
CA TYR A 177 4.55 13.07 22.93
C TYR A 177 5.92 13.43 22.32
N ALA A 178 7.02 13.03 22.98
CA ALA A 178 8.37 13.26 22.49
C ALA A 178 8.65 12.45 21.22
N GLU A 179 8.34 11.14 21.21
CA GLU A 179 8.47 10.28 20.03
C GLU A 179 7.62 10.78 18.86
N TRP A 180 6.38 11.22 19.13
CA TRP A 180 5.52 11.81 18.10
C TRP A 180 6.11 13.08 17.54
N THR A 181 6.53 14.02 18.39
CA THR A 181 6.97 15.35 17.98
C THR A 181 8.32 15.29 17.28
N TYR A 182 9.24 14.49 17.79
CA TYR A 182 10.62 14.31 17.33
C TYR A 182 10.88 12.84 16.97
N PRO A 183 10.27 12.34 15.89
CA PRO A 183 10.46 10.96 15.48
C PRO A 183 11.88 10.74 14.97
N LEU A 184 12.34 9.48 14.98
CA LEU A 184 13.66 9.09 14.49
C LEU A 184 13.87 9.54 13.04
N ASP A 185 14.97 10.23 12.78
CA ASP A 185 15.36 10.63 11.42
C ASP A 185 16.01 9.47 10.68
N VAL A 186 15.41 9.08 9.55
CA VAL A 186 15.83 7.95 8.74
C VAL A 186 16.40 8.36 7.39
N THR A 187 16.62 9.65 7.14
CA THR A 187 17.15 10.15 5.86
C THR A 187 18.49 9.49 5.51
N ALA A 188 19.40 9.31 6.48
CA ALA A 188 20.67 8.63 6.27
C ALA A 188 20.51 7.13 5.95
N THR A 189 19.58 6.45 6.60
CA THR A 189 19.26 5.04 6.33
C THR A 189 18.68 4.85 4.93
N VAL A 190 17.71 5.69 4.56
CA VAL A 190 17.10 5.67 3.22
C VAL A 190 18.16 5.96 2.16
N LYS A 191 19.02 6.96 2.39
CA LYS A 191 20.16 7.26 1.54
C LYS A 191 21.04 6.02 1.33
N ALA A 192 21.50 5.39 2.40
CA ALA A 192 22.40 4.24 2.34
C ALA A 192 21.79 3.05 1.56
N LEU A 193 20.51 2.75 1.80
CA LEU A 193 19.81 1.65 1.13
C LEU A 193 19.48 1.95 -0.35
N ALA A 194 19.27 3.23 -0.69
CA ALA A 194 18.98 3.68 -2.05
C ALA A 194 20.21 3.70 -2.97
N ILE A 195 21.44 3.73 -2.42
CA ILE A 195 22.69 3.74 -3.22
C ILE A 195 22.73 2.59 -4.23
N SER A 196 22.19 1.43 -3.83
CA SER A 196 22.12 0.21 -4.62
C SER A 196 21.27 0.35 -5.90
N GLY A 197 20.27 1.25 -5.90
CA GLY A 197 19.30 1.42 -6.98
C GLY A 197 18.27 0.29 -7.10
N ASP A 198 18.26 -0.65 -6.16
CA ASP A 198 17.43 -1.87 -6.24
C ASP A 198 16.02 -1.70 -5.64
N LEU A 199 15.76 -0.63 -4.88
CA LEU A 199 14.49 -0.46 -4.16
C LEU A 199 13.27 -0.55 -5.09
N GLN A 200 12.36 -1.44 -4.72
CA GLN A 200 11.04 -1.62 -5.33
C GLN A 200 9.91 -1.19 -4.40
N VAL A 201 10.14 -1.26 -3.09
CA VAL A 201 9.17 -0.86 -2.05
C VAL A 201 9.84 0.08 -1.06
N LEU A 202 9.21 1.23 -0.82
CA LEU A 202 9.59 2.18 0.23
C LEU A 202 8.35 2.48 1.08
N GLN A 203 8.36 2.03 2.33
CA GLN A 203 7.31 2.28 3.30
C GLN A 203 7.92 2.89 4.57
N ILE A 204 7.52 4.12 4.87
CA ILE A 204 7.97 4.83 6.07
C ILE A 204 6.74 5.37 6.79
N THR A 205 6.61 5.09 8.09
CA THR A 205 5.53 5.62 8.93
C THR A 205 6.10 6.06 10.27
N ASN A 206 5.78 7.29 10.70
CA ASN A 206 6.25 7.86 11.97
C ASN A 206 7.79 7.88 12.11
N ARG A 207 8.46 8.27 11.03
CA ARG A 207 9.90 8.56 10.99
C ARG A 207 10.11 9.86 10.24
N GLN A 208 11.12 10.63 10.60
CA GLN A 208 11.44 11.86 9.90
C GLN A 208 12.25 11.58 8.62
N MET A 209 11.83 12.17 7.51
CA MET A 209 12.57 12.25 6.25
C MET A 209 12.29 13.61 5.62
N LYS A 210 12.93 14.66 6.16
CA LYS A 210 12.66 16.07 5.76
C LYS A 210 12.94 16.33 4.28
N VAL A 211 13.94 15.64 3.74
CA VAL A 211 14.38 15.78 2.35
C VAL A 211 14.44 14.40 1.72
N TRP A 212 14.09 14.33 0.44
CA TRP A 212 14.32 13.14 -0.40
C TRP A 212 15.81 12.99 -0.69
N PRO A 213 16.48 11.90 -0.27
CA PRO A 213 17.85 11.65 -0.68
C PRO A 213 17.98 11.55 -2.19
N ASP A 214 18.97 12.20 -2.79
CA ASP A 214 19.20 12.17 -4.25
C ASP A 214 19.44 10.75 -4.79
N GLU A 215 19.99 9.85 -3.96
CA GLU A 215 20.21 8.46 -4.30
C GLU A 215 18.92 7.72 -4.67
N LEU A 216 17.76 8.15 -4.14
CA LEU A 216 16.46 7.59 -4.51
C LEU A 216 16.12 7.79 -6.00
N GLN A 217 16.76 8.75 -6.68
CA GLN A 217 16.64 8.92 -8.13
C GLN A 217 17.09 7.67 -8.89
N ARG A 218 18.03 6.89 -8.36
CA ARG A 218 18.54 5.65 -8.98
C ARG A 218 17.55 4.50 -8.92
N CYS A 219 16.59 4.55 -7.99
CA CYS A 219 15.62 3.49 -7.72
C CYS A 219 14.47 3.49 -8.73
N THR A 220 14.81 3.37 -10.01
CA THR A 220 13.85 3.46 -11.13
C THR A 220 12.87 2.29 -11.20
N ASN A 221 13.12 1.23 -10.43
CA ASN A 221 12.25 0.06 -10.30
C ASN A 221 11.24 0.16 -9.16
N LEU A 222 11.11 1.32 -8.51
CA LEU A 222 10.14 1.53 -7.44
C LEU A 222 8.70 1.30 -7.93
N GLN A 223 7.98 0.41 -7.25
CA GLN A 223 6.60 0.01 -7.55
C GLN A 223 5.62 0.46 -6.47
N TYR A 224 6.08 0.53 -5.21
CA TYR A 224 5.25 0.88 -4.07
C TYR A 224 5.94 1.93 -3.22
N LEU A 225 5.30 3.08 -3.06
CA LEU A 225 5.79 4.19 -2.24
C LEU A 225 4.70 4.65 -1.28
N SER A 226 4.98 4.54 0.01
CA SER A 226 4.07 4.94 1.09
C SER A 226 4.85 5.73 2.15
N LEU A 227 4.53 7.01 2.29
CA LEU A 227 5.15 7.89 3.29
C LEU A 227 4.08 8.49 4.18
N TYR A 228 4.10 8.12 5.45
CA TYR A 228 3.15 8.56 6.46
C TYR A 228 3.90 9.32 7.54
N TYR A 229 3.50 10.56 7.78
CA TYR A 229 4.00 11.36 8.89
C TYR A 229 5.51 11.60 8.86
N THR A 230 6.04 11.85 7.66
CA THR A 230 7.50 11.95 7.41
C THR A 230 8.08 13.36 7.45
N ASN A 231 7.24 14.39 7.58
CA ASN A 231 7.64 15.80 7.54
C ASN A 231 8.44 16.19 6.28
N VAL A 232 8.19 15.50 5.16
CA VAL A 232 8.79 15.87 3.87
C VAL A 232 8.06 17.07 3.29
N GLU A 233 8.78 18.10 2.85
CA GLU A 233 8.18 19.37 2.42
C GLU A 233 8.16 19.58 0.90
N ILE A 234 9.18 19.07 0.22
CA ILE A 234 9.37 19.31 -1.21
C ILE A 234 9.56 17.97 -1.91
N VAL A 235 8.71 17.68 -2.89
CA VAL A 235 8.95 16.57 -3.83
C VAL A 235 9.98 17.04 -4.88
N PRO A 236 11.05 16.27 -5.16
CA PRO A 236 12.13 16.71 -6.04
C PRO A 236 11.75 16.63 -7.52
N ASP A 237 12.38 17.45 -8.36
CA ASP A 237 12.10 17.52 -9.81
C ASP A 237 12.37 16.20 -10.56
N TRP A 238 13.22 15.35 -9.98
CA TRP A 238 13.49 14.02 -10.53
C TRP A 238 12.41 12.97 -10.22
N PHE A 239 11.38 13.28 -9.43
CA PHE A 239 10.35 12.30 -8.99
C PHE A 239 9.68 11.53 -10.15
N LYS A 240 9.60 12.16 -11.33
CA LYS A 240 9.11 11.55 -12.58
C LYS A 240 9.90 10.32 -13.07
N VAL A 241 11.06 9.98 -12.49
CA VAL A 241 11.81 8.77 -12.86
C VAL A 241 11.10 7.47 -12.51
N TYR A 242 10.13 7.50 -11.58
CA TYR A 242 9.40 6.32 -11.09
C TYR A 242 8.30 5.82 -12.05
N HIS A 243 8.70 5.47 -13.26
CA HIS A 243 7.81 5.02 -14.34
C HIS A 243 7.15 3.64 -14.07
N LYS A 244 7.69 2.86 -13.13
CA LYS A 244 7.12 1.57 -12.67
C LYS A 244 6.26 1.68 -11.41
N LEU A 245 6.07 2.89 -10.88
CA LEU A 245 5.29 3.08 -9.66
C LEU A 245 3.84 2.69 -9.92
N GLU A 246 3.31 1.75 -9.13
CA GLU A 246 1.94 1.25 -9.23
C GLU A 246 1.04 1.82 -8.12
N PHE A 247 1.66 2.18 -6.99
CA PHE A 247 1.00 2.66 -5.79
C PHE A 247 1.79 3.82 -5.17
N LEU A 248 1.11 4.96 -4.99
CA LEU A 248 1.64 6.14 -4.34
C LEU A 248 0.70 6.59 -3.23
N ASP A 249 1.22 6.69 -2.01
CA ASP A 249 0.49 7.15 -0.84
C ASP A 249 1.37 8.11 -0.02
N LEU A 250 0.97 9.38 0.04
CA LEU A 250 1.70 10.43 0.76
C LEU A 250 0.76 11.08 1.78
N GLN A 251 1.04 10.87 3.06
CA GLN A 251 0.26 11.44 4.15
C GLN A 251 1.12 12.34 5.07
N GLY A 252 0.69 13.59 5.20
CA GLY A 252 1.33 14.57 6.09
C GLY A 252 1.05 14.33 7.57
N LYS A 253 1.99 14.73 8.43
CA LYS A 253 1.88 14.70 9.89
C LYS A 253 1.05 15.87 10.41
N PHE A 254 0.10 15.58 11.30
CA PHE A 254 -0.70 16.61 11.96
C PHE A 254 0.17 17.60 12.73
N GLY A 255 -0.07 18.90 12.49
CA GLY A 255 0.75 19.99 13.05
C GLY A 255 2.10 20.20 12.37
N GLY A 256 2.43 19.43 11.32
CA GLY A 256 3.59 19.65 10.47
C GLY A 256 3.30 20.58 9.28
N THR A 257 4.37 21.11 8.68
CA THR A 257 4.34 21.84 7.41
C THR A 257 3.93 20.93 6.24
N ASN A 258 4.45 19.69 6.24
CA ASN A 258 4.21 18.66 5.22
C ASN A 258 4.53 19.15 3.81
N ILE A 259 4.12 18.41 2.78
CA ILE A 259 4.43 18.73 1.40
C ILE A 259 3.75 20.05 1.03
N VAL A 260 4.57 21.05 0.72
CA VAL A 260 4.14 22.38 0.27
C VAL A 260 4.33 22.57 -1.23
N ARG A 261 5.19 21.77 -1.86
CA ARG A 261 5.51 21.88 -3.29
C ARG A 261 5.74 20.52 -3.95
N MET A 262 5.12 20.36 -5.12
CA MET A 262 5.41 19.28 -6.06
C MET A 262 5.75 19.85 -7.45
N PRO A 263 6.66 19.23 -8.21
CA PRO A 263 6.91 19.60 -9.60
C PRO A 263 5.66 19.39 -10.45
N SER A 264 5.35 20.33 -11.36
CA SER A 264 4.15 20.25 -12.20
C SER A 264 4.12 19.02 -13.13
N ASP A 265 5.28 18.47 -13.44
CA ASP A 265 5.46 17.29 -14.29
C ASP A 265 5.78 16.01 -13.50
N ALA A 266 5.62 16.01 -12.17
CA ALA A 266 5.97 14.88 -11.31
C ALA A 266 5.32 13.55 -11.74
N PHE A 267 4.10 13.60 -12.27
CA PHE A 267 3.34 12.42 -12.72
C PHE A 267 3.45 12.13 -14.23
N SER A 268 4.21 12.92 -14.99
CA SER A 268 4.26 12.87 -16.47
C SER A 268 4.66 11.51 -17.06
N LYS A 269 5.43 10.69 -16.33
CA LYS A 269 5.91 9.37 -16.79
C LYS A 269 5.36 8.20 -15.94
N MET A 270 4.35 8.44 -15.11
CA MET A 270 3.82 7.44 -14.17
C MET A 270 2.69 6.59 -14.79
N GLY A 271 2.95 6.06 -15.99
CA GLY A 271 1.97 5.26 -16.73
C GLY A 271 1.59 3.95 -16.04
N SER A 272 2.39 3.44 -15.09
CA SER A 272 2.07 2.22 -14.33
C SER A 272 1.19 2.48 -13.10
N LEU A 273 0.97 3.74 -12.71
CA LEU A 273 0.32 4.09 -11.46
C LEU A 273 -1.16 3.71 -11.52
N THR A 274 -1.63 2.96 -10.52
CA THR A 274 -3.02 2.48 -10.43
C THR A 274 -3.77 3.07 -9.24
N PHE A 275 -3.04 3.47 -8.19
CA PHE A 275 -3.57 4.05 -6.98
C PHE A 275 -2.75 5.27 -6.56
N LEU A 276 -3.44 6.39 -6.32
CA LEU A 276 -2.89 7.63 -5.79
C LEU A 276 -3.68 8.05 -4.56
N HIS A 277 -3.01 8.17 -3.42
CA HIS A 277 -3.56 8.83 -2.23
C HIS A 277 -2.67 9.98 -1.79
N LEU A 278 -3.28 11.15 -1.59
CA LEU A 278 -2.65 12.31 -0.98
C LEU A 278 -3.49 12.74 0.22
N GLY A 279 -2.89 12.72 1.41
CA GLY A 279 -3.57 12.95 2.67
C GLY A 279 -2.89 14.05 3.50
N TYR A 280 -3.68 14.97 4.06
CA TYR A 280 -3.19 16.03 4.95
C TYR A 280 -2.01 16.84 4.39
N LEU A 281 -2.19 17.37 3.17
CA LEU A 281 -1.23 18.27 2.53
C LEU A 281 -1.81 19.69 2.54
N GLN A 282 -2.03 20.22 3.74
CA GLN A 282 -2.84 21.41 3.98
C GLN A 282 -2.35 22.67 3.24
N LEU A 283 -1.04 22.78 3.02
CA LEU A 283 -0.40 23.94 2.38
C LEU A 283 -0.13 23.76 0.88
N LEU A 284 -0.47 22.60 0.29
CA LEU A 284 -0.21 22.33 -1.12
C LEU A 284 -1.29 23.01 -1.98
N PRO A 285 -0.95 24.05 -2.78
CA PRO A 285 -1.97 24.83 -3.49
C PRO A 285 -2.42 24.17 -4.79
N THR A 286 -1.56 23.37 -5.44
CA THR A 286 -1.80 22.76 -6.74
C THR A 286 -1.23 21.36 -6.82
N LEU A 287 -1.83 20.51 -7.65
CA LEU A 287 -1.36 19.17 -7.95
C LEU A 287 -0.63 19.13 -9.31
N PRO A 288 0.33 18.20 -9.48
CA PRO A 288 0.94 17.93 -10.79
C PRO A 288 -0.09 17.47 -11.82
N SER A 289 0.20 17.69 -13.10
CA SER A 289 -0.68 17.25 -14.20
C SER A 289 -0.90 15.73 -14.19
N PHE A 290 -2.15 15.30 -14.39
CA PHE A 290 -2.54 13.89 -14.45
C PHE A 290 -2.35 13.25 -15.83
N GLN A 291 -1.87 13.98 -16.83
CA GLN A 291 -1.72 13.50 -18.21
C GLN A 291 -0.91 12.20 -18.34
N GLY A 292 0.08 11.98 -17.47
CA GLY A 292 0.92 10.77 -17.47
C GLY A 292 0.29 9.53 -16.81
N LEU A 293 -0.87 9.65 -16.17
CA LEU A 293 -1.49 8.63 -15.32
C LEU A 293 -2.44 7.68 -16.09
N SER A 294 -1.98 7.13 -17.21
CA SER A 294 -2.83 6.37 -18.16
C SER A 294 -3.44 5.06 -17.63
N ASN A 295 -2.94 4.50 -16.52
CA ASN A 295 -3.49 3.30 -15.87
C ASN A 295 -4.13 3.55 -14.51
N ILE A 296 -4.32 4.82 -14.12
CA ILE A 296 -4.89 5.14 -12.80
C ILE A 296 -6.32 4.61 -12.69
N LYS A 297 -6.63 3.98 -11.57
CA LYS A 297 -7.95 3.42 -11.27
C LYS A 297 -8.60 4.09 -10.07
N SER A 298 -7.80 4.56 -9.12
CA SER A 298 -8.28 5.16 -7.88
C SER A 298 -7.45 6.38 -7.52
N ILE A 299 -8.13 7.51 -7.35
CA ILE A 299 -7.58 8.75 -6.80
C ILE A 299 -8.34 9.06 -5.52
N SER A 300 -7.62 9.27 -4.42
CA SER A 300 -8.19 9.65 -3.13
C SER A 300 -7.41 10.83 -2.56
N LEU A 301 -8.06 11.98 -2.45
CA LEU A 301 -7.48 13.23 -1.95
C LEU A 301 -8.22 13.63 -0.68
N ALA A 302 -7.50 13.72 0.43
CA ALA A 302 -8.10 13.98 1.73
C ALA A 302 -7.36 15.08 2.49
N LEU A 303 -8.08 16.07 3.04
CA LEU A 303 -7.51 17.13 3.89
C LEU A 303 -6.46 18.01 3.16
N LEU A 304 -6.72 18.37 1.90
CA LEU A 304 -5.93 19.34 1.12
C LEU A 304 -6.65 20.68 1.16
N TYR A 305 -6.48 21.42 2.26
CA TYR A 305 -7.28 22.62 2.51
C TYR A 305 -6.99 23.79 1.57
N SER A 306 -5.76 23.93 1.05
CA SER A 306 -5.40 25.01 0.12
C SER A 306 -5.63 24.68 -1.37
N LEU A 307 -6.10 23.48 -1.69
CA LEU A 307 -6.31 23.07 -3.08
C LEU A 307 -7.60 23.68 -3.63
N THR A 308 -7.49 24.51 -4.66
CA THR A 308 -8.63 25.25 -5.23
C THR A 308 -9.25 24.59 -6.46
N SER A 309 -8.46 23.84 -7.23
CA SER A 309 -8.90 23.11 -8.42
C SER A 309 -8.12 21.79 -8.59
N LEU A 310 -8.69 20.87 -9.37
CA LEU A 310 -8.01 19.62 -9.76
C LEU A 310 -7.41 19.73 -11.17
N PRO A 311 -6.30 19.03 -11.46
CA PRO A 311 -5.84 18.82 -12.82
C PRO A 311 -6.89 18.07 -13.65
N ASP A 312 -6.82 18.26 -14.96
CA ASP A 312 -7.74 17.62 -15.92
C ASP A 312 -7.82 16.09 -15.74
N LEU A 313 -9.05 15.58 -15.75
CA LEU A 313 -9.38 14.17 -15.58
C LEU A 313 -9.64 13.45 -16.92
N GLU A 314 -9.77 14.19 -18.03
CA GLU A 314 -10.01 13.61 -19.37
C GLU A 314 -8.99 12.51 -19.75
N PRO A 315 -7.68 12.64 -19.48
CA PRO A 315 -6.71 11.60 -19.82
C PRO A 315 -6.91 10.29 -19.05
N LEU A 316 -7.71 10.29 -17.98
CA LEU A 316 -7.85 9.19 -17.04
C LEU A 316 -8.92 8.19 -17.47
N GLY A 317 -8.76 7.62 -18.66
CA GLY A 317 -9.74 6.72 -19.27
C GLY A 317 -10.05 5.44 -18.47
N LYS A 318 -9.22 5.05 -17.50
CA LYS A 318 -9.41 3.85 -16.65
C LYS A 318 -9.83 4.18 -15.20
N LEU A 319 -10.07 5.45 -14.88
CA LEU A 319 -10.45 5.88 -13.55
C LEU A 319 -11.78 5.24 -13.15
N GLN A 320 -11.80 4.59 -11.99
CA GLN A 320 -12.97 3.90 -11.44
C GLN A 320 -13.47 4.57 -10.17
N ARG A 321 -12.56 5.13 -9.39
CA ARG A 321 -12.82 5.71 -8.07
C ARG A 321 -12.18 7.09 -7.94
N LEU A 322 -12.99 8.07 -7.55
CA LEU A 322 -12.56 9.41 -7.20
C LEU A 322 -13.13 9.78 -5.83
N GLU A 323 -12.26 9.93 -4.84
CA GLU A 323 -12.63 10.34 -3.48
C GLU A 323 -12.00 11.69 -3.16
N LEU A 324 -12.84 12.67 -2.86
CA LEU A 324 -12.45 14.04 -2.54
C LEU A 324 -13.05 14.39 -1.19
N VAL A 325 -12.22 14.51 -0.17
CA VAL A 325 -12.67 14.56 1.23
C VAL A 325 -12.00 15.71 1.97
N ALA A 326 -12.78 16.60 2.58
CA ALA A 326 -12.28 17.76 3.32
C ALA A 326 -11.33 18.64 2.49
N LEU A 327 -11.82 19.05 1.31
CA LEU A 327 -11.16 19.95 0.37
C LEU A 327 -11.82 21.33 0.43
N ASN A 328 -11.65 22.00 1.57
CA ASN A 328 -12.45 23.15 1.96
C ASN A 328 -12.39 24.33 0.97
N SER A 329 -11.29 24.49 0.23
CA SER A 329 -11.13 25.55 -0.78
C SER A 329 -11.39 25.10 -2.21
N LEU A 330 -11.78 23.83 -2.44
CA LEU A 330 -12.06 23.32 -3.78
C LEU A 330 -13.39 23.88 -4.28
N GLN A 331 -13.31 24.75 -5.28
CA GLN A 331 -14.47 25.46 -5.84
C GLN A 331 -15.00 24.82 -7.12
N GLU A 332 -14.12 24.18 -7.90
CA GLU A 332 -14.44 23.65 -9.22
C GLU A 332 -13.91 22.22 -9.39
N LEU A 333 -14.50 21.49 -10.33
CA LEU A 333 -14.02 20.20 -10.80
C LEU A 333 -13.90 20.20 -12.33
N PRO A 334 -12.87 19.54 -12.88
CA PRO A 334 -12.80 19.29 -14.32
C PRO A 334 -13.93 18.34 -14.76
N GLU A 335 -14.17 18.30 -16.07
CA GLU A 335 -15.17 17.44 -16.69
C GLU A 335 -14.92 15.96 -16.39
N VAL A 336 -15.99 15.21 -16.07
CA VAL A 336 -15.94 13.78 -15.74
C VAL A 336 -16.69 12.91 -16.75
N ALA A 337 -17.41 13.49 -17.71
CA ALA A 337 -18.20 12.79 -18.72
C ALA A 337 -17.36 11.82 -19.58
N SER A 338 -16.07 12.15 -19.80
CA SER A 338 -15.13 11.29 -20.54
C SER A 338 -14.69 10.05 -19.75
N ASN A 339 -14.80 10.05 -18.41
CA ASN A 339 -14.38 8.95 -17.54
C ASN A 339 -15.46 7.85 -17.45
N ARG A 340 -15.67 7.11 -18.55
CA ARG A 340 -16.75 6.10 -18.69
C ARG A 340 -16.69 4.92 -17.71
N HIS A 341 -15.57 4.71 -17.03
CA HIS A 341 -15.40 3.63 -16.04
C HIS A 341 -15.58 4.10 -14.59
N LEU A 342 -15.90 5.39 -14.39
CA LEU A 342 -16.09 5.96 -13.06
C LEU A 342 -17.35 5.36 -12.44
N THR A 343 -17.17 4.62 -11.35
CA THR A 343 -18.24 3.88 -10.66
C THR A 343 -18.45 4.34 -9.22
N HIS A 344 -17.45 5.03 -8.64
CA HIS A 344 -17.51 5.53 -7.28
C HIS A 344 -16.97 6.95 -7.23
N VAL A 345 -17.85 7.90 -6.91
CA VAL A 345 -17.45 9.29 -6.63
C VAL A 345 -17.92 9.69 -5.26
N VAL A 346 -17.00 10.24 -4.48
CA VAL A 346 -17.28 10.83 -3.17
C VAL A 346 -16.74 12.25 -3.18
N VAL A 347 -17.58 13.20 -2.81
CA VAL A 347 -17.19 14.59 -2.58
C VAL A 347 -17.78 15.04 -1.26
N TRP A 348 -16.95 15.05 -0.21
CA TRP A 348 -17.35 15.46 1.13
C TRP A 348 -16.59 16.71 1.52
N GLN A 349 -17.30 17.67 2.12
CA GLN A 349 -16.72 18.89 2.68
C GLN A 349 -15.85 19.65 1.68
N ALA A 350 -16.47 20.16 0.63
CA ALA A 350 -15.85 21.01 -0.39
C ALA A 350 -16.76 22.19 -0.73
N GLN A 351 -16.17 23.35 -1.08
CA GLN A 351 -16.93 24.57 -1.38
C GLN A 351 -17.80 24.43 -2.64
N LEU A 352 -17.39 23.57 -3.58
CA LEU A 352 -18.17 23.22 -4.78
C LEU A 352 -19.57 22.64 -4.50
N CYS A 353 -19.79 22.11 -3.28
CA CYS A 353 -21.10 21.59 -2.87
C CYS A 353 -22.11 22.72 -2.56
N CYS A 354 -21.62 23.95 -2.49
CA CYS A 354 -22.35 25.12 -2.03
C CYS A 354 -22.58 26.12 -3.15
N ASN A 355 -21.56 26.33 -3.98
CA ASN A 355 -21.45 27.44 -4.93
C ASN A 355 -22.26 27.25 -6.23
N GLY A 356 -23.02 26.16 -6.37
CA GLY A 356 -23.83 25.88 -7.56
C GLY A 356 -23.03 25.40 -8.79
N PHE A 357 -21.76 25.02 -8.62
CA PHE A 357 -20.93 24.52 -9.72
C PHE A 357 -21.43 23.16 -10.28
N ILE A 358 -21.76 22.22 -9.39
CA ILE A 358 -22.26 20.88 -9.77
C ILE A 358 -23.79 20.77 -9.78
N GLY A 359 -24.52 21.82 -9.41
CA GLY A 359 -25.96 21.76 -9.19
C GLY A 359 -26.56 23.10 -8.79
N GLU A 360 -27.60 23.09 -7.97
CA GLU A 360 -28.19 24.33 -7.46
C GLU A 360 -27.30 24.94 -6.38
N CYS A 361 -27.19 26.27 -6.38
CA CYS A 361 -26.48 26.97 -5.33
C CYS A 361 -27.27 26.83 -4.02
N ASN A 362 -26.59 26.37 -2.97
CA ASN A 362 -27.21 26.09 -1.68
C ASN A 362 -26.30 26.55 -0.54
N THR A 363 -26.42 27.83 -0.21
CA THR A 363 -25.69 28.47 0.91
C THR A 363 -26.14 27.94 2.29
N SER A 364 -27.29 27.25 2.36
CA SER A 364 -27.80 26.65 3.60
C SER A 364 -27.22 25.28 3.90
N HIS A 365 -26.38 24.72 3.02
CA HIS A 365 -25.75 23.42 3.27
C HIS A 365 -24.75 23.52 4.45
N PRO A 366 -24.66 22.52 5.35
CA PRO A 366 -23.91 22.64 6.62
C PRO A 366 -22.43 23.01 6.48
N MET A 367 -21.85 22.71 5.32
CA MET A 367 -20.44 22.99 4.99
C MET A 367 -20.19 24.39 4.41
N CYS A 368 -21.23 25.17 4.14
CA CYS A 368 -21.17 26.43 3.37
C CYS A 368 -21.17 27.68 4.25
N ASN A 369 -20.76 27.51 5.52
CA ASN A 369 -20.92 28.53 6.54
C ASN A 369 -20.18 29.83 6.15
N GLY A 370 -20.94 30.92 5.97
CA GLY A 370 -20.40 32.22 5.57
C GLY A 370 -20.45 32.55 4.08
N MET A 371 -21.02 31.69 3.22
CA MET A 371 -21.27 32.01 1.80
C MET A 371 -22.58 32.79 1.60
N SER A 372 -22.55 33.73 0.66
CA SER A 372 -23.68 34.51 0.19
C SER A 372 -24.16 34.04 -1.18
N GLU A 373 -25.39 34.41 -1.58
CA GLU A 373 -25.89 34.08 -2.93
C GLU A 373 -25.07 34.74 -4.07
N SER A 374 -24.36 35.83 -3.78
CA SER A 374 -23.43 36.45 -4.73
C SER A 374 -22.17 35.63 -4.99
N ASP A 375 -21.85 34.65 -4.14
CA ASP A 375 -20.69 33.75 -4.31
C ASP A 375 -21.01 32.54 -5.20
N CYS A 376 -22.22 32.45 -5.73
CA CYS A 376 -22.66 31.36 -6.59
C CYS A 376 -22.14 31.52 -8.03
N PHE A 377 -21.76 30.41 -8.67
CA PHE A 377 -21.38 30.38 -10.07
C PHE A 377 -22.58 30.65 -11.00
N PRO A 378 -22.41 31.47 -12.06
CA PRO A 378 -23.41 31.63 -13.09
C PRO A 378 -23.58 30.33 -13.87
N ILE A 379 -24.73 30.16 -14.54
CA ILE A 379 -25.07 28.91 -15.26
C ILE A 379 -24.04 28.56 -16.35
N SER A 380 -23.43 29.57 -16.98
CA SER A 380 -22.41 29.37 -18.04
C SER A 380 -21.14 28.68 -17.56
N ASP A 381 -20.81 28.84 -16.28
CA ASP A 381 -19.54 28.41 -15.70
C ASP A 381 -19.72 27.11 -14.90
N ARG A 382 -20.90 26.50 -14.98
CA ARG A 382 -21.22 25.21 -14.36
C ARG A 382 -20.66 24.07 -15.19
N LEU A 383 -20.48 22.95 -14.50
CA LEU A 383 -20.09 21.69 -15.11
C LEU A 383 -21.09 21.26 -16.21
N SER A 384 -20.64 20.58 -17.26
CA SER A 384 -21.53 20.11 -18.33
C SER A 384 -22.70 19.25 -17.81
N THR A 385 -23.81 19.24 -18.54
CA THR A 385 -25.01 18.46 -18.16
C THR A 385 -24.72 16.96 -18.08
N GLU A 386 -23.83 16.44 -18.93
CA GLU A 386 -23.39 15.04 -18.91
C GLU A 386 -22.62 14.72 -17.63
N SER A 387 -21.66 15.57 -17.26
CA SER A 387 -20.89 15.41 -16.03
C SER A 387 -21.74 15.60 -14.78
N GLN A 388 -22.68 16.56 -14.77
CA GLN A 388 -23.65 16.72 -13.69
C GLN A 388 -24.49 15.45 -13.50
N ALA A 389 -24.95 14.81 -14.58
CA ALA A 389 -25.71 13.57 -14.50
C ALA A 389 -24.87 12.41 -13.90
N VAL A 390 -23.59 12.32 -14.25
CA VAL A 390 -22.65 11.34 -13.66
C VAL A 390 -22.52 11.57 -12.16
N LEU A 391 -22.33 12.81 -11.71
CA LEU A 391 -22.15 13.14 -10.30
C LEU A 391 -23.45 13.00 -9.49
N ALA A 392 -24.59 13.41 -10.04
CA ALA A 392 -25.89 13.33 -9.38
C ALA A 392 -26.33 11.87 -9.11
N ALA A 393 -25.84 10.91 -9.91
CA ALA A 393 -26.08 9.49 -9.70
C ALA A 393 -25.29 8.90 -8.52
N GLN A 394 -24.36 9.65 -7.92
CA GLN A 394 -23.44 9.18 -6.89
C GLN A 394 -23.91 9.66 -5.50
N PRO A 395 -24.33 8.76 -4.60
CA PRO A 395 -24.86 9.16 -3.29
C PRO A 395 -23.80 9.81 -2.39
N GLY A 396 -22.51 9.62 -2.69
CA GLY A 396 -21.41 10.21 -1.93
C GLY A 396 -21.04 11.64 -2.34
N VAL A 397 -21.66 12.21 -3.37
CA VAL A 397 -21.36 13.57 -3.84
C VAL A 397 -22.22 14.58 -3.09
N CYS A 398 -21.58 15.43 -2.29
CA CYS A 398 -22.22 16.52 -1.56
C CYS A 398 -23.43 16.09 -0.71
N ASP A 399 -23.32 14.89 -0.11
CA ASP A 399 -24.32 14.38 0.81
C ASP A 399 -24.39 15.26 2.07
N ARG A 400 -25.57 15.79 2.36
CA ARG A 400 -25.85 16.62 3.55
C ARG A 400 -25.67 15.86 4.85
N HIS A 401 -25.77 14.53 4.81
CA HIS A 401 -25.61 13.65 5.98
C HIS A 401 -24.21 13.02 6.03
N ALA A 402 -23.30 13.42 5.14
CA ALA A 402 -21.93 12.95 5.18
C ALA A 402 -21.30 13.23 6.56
N PRO A 403 -20.46 12.32 7.08
CA PRO A 403 -19.75 12.54 8.32
C PRO A 403 -18.96 13.85 8.28
N PHE A 404 -19.19 14.73 9.26
CA PHE A 404 -18.36 15.92 9.42
C PHE A 404 -16.96 15.49 9.87
N ILE A 405 -15.96 15.75 9.05
CA ILE A 405 -14.56 15.54 9.41
C ILE A 405 -14.08 16.85 10.05
N PRO A 406 -13.72 16.83 11.35
CA PRO A 406 -13.21 18.02 12.00
C PRO A 406 -11.86 18.40 11.40
N THR A 407 -11.53 19.68 11.51
CA THR A 407 -10.18 20.14 11.16
C THR A 407 -9.17 19.30 11.91
N ALA A 408 -8.31 18.65 11.14
CA ALA A 408 -7.30 17.77 11.69
C ALA A 408 -6.23 18.57 12.48
N VAL A 409 -6.19 18.35 13.80
CA VAL A 409 -5.25 18.98 14.74
C VAL A 409 -4.30 17.92 15.31
N ALA A 410 -3.05 18.33 15.58
CA ALA A 410 -2.09 17.46 16.25
C ALA A 410 -2.54 17.12 17.67
N PRO A 411 -2.42 15.86 18.12
CA PRO A 411 -2.70 15.49 19.50
C PRO A 411 -1.85 16.29 20.49
N LEU A 412 -2.50 16.83 21.52
CA LEU A 412 -1.82 17.61 22.55
C LEU A 412 -1.14 16.70 23.57
N LYS A 413 -0.06 17.19 24.20
CA LYS A 413 0.63 16.48 25.28
C LYS A 413 -0.32 16.06 26.42
N SER A 414 -1.27 16.92 26.78
CA SER A 414 -2.29 16.63 27.81
C SER A 414 -3.26 15.49 27.44
N GLN A 415 -3.37 15.14 26.15
CA GLN A 415 -4.14 13.98 25.69
C GLN A 415 -3.29 12.72 25.61
N ILE A 416 -1.98 12.85 25.41
CA ILE A 416 -1.05 11.71 25.24
C ILE A 416 -0.57 11.18 26.59
N ASP A 417 -0.12 12.06 27.48
CA ASP A 417 0.48 11.67 28.76
C ASP A 417 -0.42 10.75 29.62
N PRO A 418 -1.76 10.97 29.72
CA PRO A 418 -2.65 10.08 30.47
C PRO A 418 -2.66 8.63 29.95
N CYS A 419 -2.37 8.42 28.67
CA CYS A 419 -2.37 7.10 28.07
C CYS A 419 -1.12 6.29 28.41
N GLY A 420 0.01 6.96 28.74
CA GLY A 420 1.26 6.28 29.07
C GLY A 420 1.73 5.25 28.02
N GLY A 421 1.38 5.46 26.74
CA GLY A 421 1.69 4.52 25.66
C GLY A 421 0.90 3.22 25.65
N VAL A 422 -0.19 3.12 26.41
CA VAL A 422 -1.05 1.93 26.49
C VAL A 422 -2.34 2.15 25.72
N LEU A 423 -2.60 1.27 24.75
CA LEU A 423 -3.85 1.26 23.97
C LEU A 423 -5.03 0.80 24.84
N TYR A 424 -6.22 1.31 24.52
CA TYR A 424 -7.52 0.97 25.11
C TYR A 424 -7.70 1.27 26.60
N ARG A 425 -6.66 1.80 27.28
CA ARG A 425 -6.75 2.37 28.61
C ARG A 425 -7.85 3.44 28.68
N GLN A 426 -8.63 3.41 29.76
CA GLN A 426 -9.60 4.47 30.06
C GLN A 426 -8.87 5.77 30.39
N CYS A 427 -9.30 6.87 29.80
CA CYS A 427 -8.72 8.18 30.05
C CYS A 427 -9.81 9.24 30.18
N ARG A 428 -9.42 10.44 30.64
CA ARG A 428 -10.32 11.60 30.69
C ARG A 428 -9.77 12.70 29.80
N ASP A 429 -10.58 13.10 28.84
CA ASP A 429 -10.19 14.16 27.91
C ASP A 429 -10.27 15.52 28.61
N THR A 430 -9.12 16.18 28.73
CA THR A 430 -9.00 17.48 29.39
C THR A 430 -9.61 18.61 28.56
N LEU A 431 -9.83 18.41 27.25
CA LEU A 431 -10.37 19.42 26.35
C LEU A 431 -11.90 19.46 26.34
N ILE A 432 -12.57 18.36 26.69
CA ILE A 432 -14.03 18.25 26.69
C ILE A 432 -14.48 17.77 28.07
N PRO A 433 -14.52 18.66 29.09
CA PRO A 433 -14.82 18.28 30.47
C PRO A 433 -16.23 17.71 30.65
N THR A 434 -17.13 17.95 29.68
CA THR A 434 -18.50 17.42 29.64
C THR A 434 -18.58 15.95 29.22
N LYS A 435 -17.53 15.38 28.61
CA LYS A 435 -17.44 13.96 28.26
C LYS A 435 -16.43 13.27 29.19
N PRO A 436 -16.90 12.59 30.26
CA PRO A 436 -16.02 12.13 31.33
C PRO A 436 -15.14 10.94 30.95
N VAL A 437 -15.51 10.17 29.93
CA VAL A 437 -14.83 8.92 29.55
C VAL A 437 -14.31 9.01 28.12
N GLY A 438 -13.00 8.87 27.97
CA GLY A 438 -12.30 8.68 26.72
C GLY A 438 -11.53 7.36 26.71
N ILE A 439 -10.99 7.03 25.54
CA ILE A 439 -10.20 5.84 25.28
C ILE A 439 -8.85 6.23 24.67
N CYS A 440 -7.79 5.54 25.07
CA CYS A 440 -6.45 5.71 24.50
C CYS A 440 -6.30 4.94 23.18
N LEU A 441 -6.12 5.65 22.06
CA LEU A 441 -6.06 5.04 20.73
C LEU A 441 -5.01 5.71 19.84
N ASN A 442 -4.55 4.99 18.82
CA ASN A 442 -3.68 5.48 17.74
C ASN A 442 -4.47 5.68 16.43
N SER A 443 -5.37 6.68 16.41
CA SER A 443 -6.19 6.97 15.23
C SER A 443 -5.32 7.31 14.02
N PHE A 444 -5.52 6.66 12.88
CA PHE A 444 -4.75 6.86 11.65
C PHE A 444 -3.23 6.64 11.78
N PHE A 445 -2.77 5.76 12.68
CA PHE A 445 -1.35 5.59 13.04
C PHE A 445 -0.73 6.79 13.76
N GLN A 446 -1.53 7.70 14.32
CA GLN A 446 -1.01 8.76 15.17
C GLN A 446 -0.47 8.19 16.49
N VAL A 447 0.17 9.06 17.28
CA VAL A 447 0.50 8.78 18.67
C VAL A 447 -0.71 8.32 19.47
N ILE A 448 -0.49 7.41 20.41
CA ILE A 448 -1.52 6.97 21.35
C ILE A 448 -1.96 8.18 22.17
N ALA A 449 -3.21 8.60 21.97
CA ALA A 449 -3.78 9.76 22.63
C ALA A 449 -5.20 9.45 23.12
N CYS A 450 -5.59 10.15 24.18
CA CYS A 450 -6.93 10.09 24.72
C CYS A 450 -7.91 10.76 23.75
N THR A 451 -8.92 9.99 23.30
CA THR A 451 -10.03 10.51 22.50
C THR A 451 -11.36 10.25 23.21
N SER A 452 -12.18 11.29 23.32
CA SER A 452 -13.55 11.23 23.84
C SER A 452 -14.63 11.43 22.76
N THR A 453 -14.21 11.71 21.53
CA THR A 453 -15.11 12.03 20.41
C THR A 453 -15.45 10.81 19.57
N ASP A 454 -14.54 9.83 19.48
CA ASP A 454 -14.72 8.62 18.68
C ASP A 454 -15.43 7.51 19.46
N LEU A 455 -16.74 7.65 19.64
CA LEU A 455 -17.59 6.63 20.27
C LEU A 455 -17.59 5.31 19.48
N SER A 456 -17.36 5.37 18.17
CA SER A 456 -17.32 4.18 17.31
C SER A 456 -16.14 3.27 17.64
N ALA A 457 -15.02 3.86 18.07
CA ALA A 457 -13.85 3.09 18.48
C ALA A 457 -14.03 2.39 19.84
N ILE A 458 -14.70 3.03 20.81
CA ILE A 458 -15.07 2.38 22.08
C ILE A 458 -15.98 1.18 21.79
N TYR A 459 -17.06 1.42 21.05
CA TYR A 459 -18.00 0.38 20.68
C TYR A 459 -17.32 -0.75 19.88
N GLY A 460 -16.46 -0.40 18.93
CA GLY A 460 -15.70 -1.37 18.15
C GLY A 460 -14.82 -2.27 19.02
N ARG A 461 -14.08 -1.70 19.98
CA ARG A 461 -13.25 -2.50 20.88
C ARG A 461 -14.08 -3.39 21.82
N GLN A 462 -15.24 -2.92 22.28
CA GLN A 462 -16.17 -3.77 23.04
C GLN A 462 -16.63 -4.97 22.22
N GLN A 463 -16.94 -4.78 20.93
CA GLN A 463 -17.31 -5.88 20.06
C GLN A 463 -16.13 -6.84 19.80
N GLU A 464 -14.90 -6.34 19.68
CA GLU A 464 -13.70 -7.18 19.57
C GLU A 464 -13.56 -8.11 20.78
N ILE A 465 -13.68 -7.55 21.99
CA ILE A 465 -13.62 -8.30 23.25
C ILE A 465 -14.75 -9.32 23.33
N PHE A 466 -15.99 -8.89 23.05
CA PHE A 466 -17.17 -9.74 23.12
C PHE A 466 -17.08 -10.97 22.20
N TYR A 467 -16.57 -10.78 20.98
CA TYR A 467 -16.40 -11.88 20.02
C TYR A 467 -15.06 -12.62 20.15
N GLY A 468 -14.16 -12.15 21.02
CA GLY A 468 -12.81 -12.72 21.17
C GLY A 468 -11.97 -12.65 19.88
N VAL A 469 -12.12 -11.56 19.11
CA VAL A 469 -11.42 -11.35 17.82
C VAL A 469 -10.39 -10.21 17.94
N GLY A 470 -9.37 -10.23 17.08
CA GLY A 470 -8.29 -9.24 17.11
C GLY A 470 -7.32 -9.44 18.26
N ARG A 471 -6.77 -8.34 18.80
CA ARG A 471 -5.77 -8.39 19.86
C ARG A 471 -6.40 -8.84 21.18
N GLN A 472 -5.78 -9.82 21.84
CA GLN A 472 -6.14 -10.22 23.21
C GLN A 472 -6.24 -9.01 24.12
N CYS A 473 -7.32 -8.92 24.87
CA CYS A 473 -7.56 -7.79 25.77
C CYS A 473 -6.72 -7.91 27.04
N ASN A 474 -6.34 -6.76 27.60
CA ASN A 474 -5.67 -6.67 28.89
C ASN A 474 -6.72 -6.44 29.99
N PRO A 475 -6.94 -7.40 30.92
CA PRO A 475 -7.94 -7.26 31.98
C PRO A 475 -7.71 -6.04 32.88
N GLU A 476 -6.46 -5.61 33.10
CA GLU A 476 -6.17 -4.44 33.95
C GLU A 476 -6.60 -3.13 33.30
N GLU A 477 -6.41 -3.01 31.98
CA GLU A 477 -6.60 -1.76 31.24
C GLU A 477 -7.96 -1.68 30.54
N GLU A 478 -8.56 -2.83 30.24
CA GLU A 478 -9.75 -2.99 29.40
C GLU A 478 -10.94 -3.60 30.17
N ALA A 479 -10.86 -3.76 31.49
CA ALA A 479 -12.00 -4.20 32.32
C ALA A 479 -13.24 -3.33 32.11
N TRP A 480 -13.05 -2.02 31.95
CA TRP A 480 -14.13 -1.06 31.68
C TRP A 480 -14.80 -1.25 30.31
N LEU A 481 -14.17 -2.01 29.40
CA LEU A 481 -14.71 -2.42 28.09
C LEU A 481 -15.33 -3.83 28.11
N GLY A 482 -15.32 -4.50 29.27
CA GLY A 482 -15.84 -5.86 29.44
C GLY A 482 -14.82 -6.98 29.25
N CYS A 483 -13.51 -6.67 29.29
CA CYS A 483 -12.47 -7.70 29.38
C CYS A 483 -12.50 -8.36 30.76
N VAL A 484 -12.41 -9.69 30.82
CA VAL A 484 -12.46 -10.49 32.05
C VAL A 484 -11.19 -11.31 32.19
#